data_AF-A0A564WBI7-F1
#
_entry.id   AF-A0A564WBI7-F1
#
_cell.length_a   1.000
_cell.length_b   1.000
_cell.length_c   1.000
_cell.angle_alpha   90.00
_cell.angle_beta   90.00
_cell.angle_gamma   90.00
#
_symmetry.space_group_name_H-M   'P 1'
#
loop_
_entity.id
_entity.type
_entity.pdbx_description
1 polymer ?
#
loop_
_entity_poly.entity_id
_entity_poly.type
_entity_poly.pdbx_seq_one_letter_code
_entity_poly.pdbx_strand_id
1 'polypeptide(L)'
;MPPTPAPLGLLCPRAAPSSAAAIVVPARPAAAGAWVAHGSAWLPTNEGTTAATVLVADVRGFTGLSRRLGAAATAAFLNRLFGAIVPCIEAEAGSIDKFIGDAVLAVFGLPMAEGDEADRAVRAAIAIQRRVADLNRTAPHAAGTAIAVAIGIDAGEVFFGRVGAGTWVAPTVIGANVNSAFALQQACKRCHASILISASVRRHLADRYCLRLLDASHPHEPPLYDFGETAPVYEVLDHLSESTFPGLRAALRHYHRGLAASRAGRFAAAERAFAAAIALNEHDPLYRLHAERCRRLRAAKMTDLCNATKRLGVRHRVRL
;
A
#
# COMPACT_ATOMS: atom_id res chain seq x y z
N MET A 1 -45.27 -17.32 24.85
CA MET A 1 -44.27 -16.42 24.22
C MET A 1 -42.91 -17.11 24.30
N PRO A 2 -42.29 -17.46 23.17
CA PRO A 2 -40.96 -18.06 23.16
C PRO A 2 -39.88 -16.99 23.33
N PRO A 3 -38.69 -17.34 23.87
CA PRO A 3 -37.63 -16.38 24.13
C PRO A 3 -36.89 -15.93 22.86
N THR A 4 -36.47 -14.68 22.88
CA THR A 4 -35.74 -13.94 21.84
C THR A 4 -34.34 -14.54 21.59
N PRO A 5 -33.88 -14.69 20.33
CA PRO A 5 -32.51 -15.13 20.07
C PRO A 5 -31.50 -13.97 20.22
N ALA A 6 -30.36 -14.28 20.83
CA ALA A 6 -29.20 -13.40 21.01
C ALA A 6 -28.51 -13.05 19.66
N PRO A 7 -27.77 -11.92 19.57
CA PRO A 7 -27.10 -11.53 18.34
C PRO A 7 -25.89 -12.42 18.04
N LEU A 8 -25.82 -12.90 16.80
CA LEU A 8 -24.68 -13.57 16.20
C LEU A 8 -23.48 -12.61 16.14
N GLY A 9 -22.62 -12.65 17.16
CA GLY A 9 -21.27 -12.11 17.08
C GLY A 9 -20.44 -12.99 16.15
N LEU A 10 -20.16 -12.51 14.93
CA LEU A 10 -19.17 -13.14 14.06
C LEU A 10 -17.81 -13.10 14.76
N LEU A 11 -17.40 -14.26 15.28
CA LEU A 11 -16.02 -14.51 15.65
C LEU A 11 -15.13 -14.29 14.41
N CYS A 12 -14.19 -13.37 14.54
CA CYS A 12 -13.10 -13.18 13.60
C CYS A 12 -12.20 -14.44 13.63
N PRO A 13 -12.02 -15.20 12.54
CA PRO A 13 -11.08 -16.30 12.57
C PRO A 13 -9.66 -15.73 12.59
N ARG A 14 -8.95 -16.01 13.68
CA ARG A 14 -7.48 -15.86 13.79
C ARG A 14 -6.84 -16.45 12.53
N ALA A 15 -6.12 -15.62 11.78
CA ALA A 15 -5.33 -16.06 10.64
C ALA A 15 -4.33 -17.13 11.11
N ALA A 16 -4.43 -18.34 10.55
CA ALA A 16 -3.43 -19.37 10.72
C ALA A 16 -2.15 -18.98 9.97
N PRO A 17 -0.96 -19.33 10.48
CA PRO A 17 0.29 -19.03 9.78
C PRO A 17 0.36 -19.82 8.47
N SER A 18 0.59 -19.09 7.38
CA SER A 18 0.82 -19.66 6.05
C SER A 18 2.07 -20.56 6.06
N SER A 19 1.98 -21.66 5.32
CA SER A 19 3.00 -22.69 5.10
C SER A 19 4.43 -22.16 5.00
N ALA A 20 5.36 -22.85 5.67
CA ALA A 20 6.81 -22.58 5.72
C ALA A 20 7.37 -22.00 4.42
N ALA A 21 7.54 -20.68 4.41
CA ALA A 21 8.24 -19.97 3.35
C ALA A 21 9.75 -20.12 3.58
N ALA A 22 10.48 -20.59 2.56
CA ALA A 22 11.92 -20.53 2.57
C ALA A 22 12.35 -19.05 2.59
N ILE A 23 13.10 -18.66 3.60
CA ILE A 23 13.81 -17.37 3.62
C ILE A 23 15.05 -17.55 2.75
N VAL A 24 15.07 -16.93 1.58
CA VAL A 24 16.27 -16.88 0.72
C VAL A 24 16.86 -15.49 0.86
N VAL A 25 18.08 -15.40 1.39
CA VAL A 25 18.84 -14.14 1.51
C VAL A 25 19.70 -14.02 0.24
N PRO A 26 19.38 -13.11 -0.71
CA PRO A 26 20.26 -12.86 -1.83
C PRO A 26 21.53 -12.14 -1.38
N ALA A 27 22.62 -12.49 -2.05
CA ALA A 27 23.95 -12.00 -1.75
C ALA A 27 24.52 -11.23 -2.94
N ARG A 28 24.10 -9.97 -3.14
CA ARG A 28 24.92 -8.96 -3.82
C ARG A 28 24.39 -7.53 -3.60
N PRO A 29 25.12 -6.66 -2.89
CA PRO A 29 24.81 -5.23 -2.82
C PRO A 29 25.30 -4.50 -4.08
N ALA A 30 24.64 -3.39 -4.43
CA ALA A 30 25.00 -2.56 -5.59
C ALA A 30 26.28 -1.73 -5.38
N ALA A 31 26.69 -1.49 -4.12
CA ALA A 31 27.85 -0.66 -3.77
C ALA A 31 28.94 -1.48 -3.06
N ALA A 32 30.16 -1.50 -3.60
CA ALA A 32 31.25 -2.39 -3.17
C ALA A 32 32.05 -1.91 -1.93
N GLY A 33 31.87 -0.67 -1.47
CA GLY A 33 32.80 -0.03 -0.51
C GLY A 33 32.54 -0.29 0.98
N ALA A 34 31.36 -0.78 1.36
CA ALA A 34 30.92 -0.93 2.76
C ALA A 34 30.43 -2.36 3.07
N TRP A 35 30.85 -3.31 2.25
CA TRP A 35 30.50 -4.72 2.37
C TRP A 35 31.74 -5.58 2.20
N VAL A 36 31.92 -6.56 3.09
CA VAL A 36 33.00 -7.56 2.98
C VAL A 36 32.40 -8.90 2.58
N ALA A 37 33.02 -9.56 1.61
CA ALA A 37 32.68 -10.94 1.28
C ALA A 37 33.13 -11.88 2.41
N HIS A 38 32.21 -12.67 2.97
CA HIS A 38 32.52 -13.70 3.96
C HIS A 38 31.80 -15.00 3.59
N GLY A 39 32.49 -15.89 2.87
CA GLY A 39 31.87 -17.06 2.24
C GLY A 39 30.93 -16.65 1.10
N SER A 40 29.71 -17.20 1.07
CA SER A 40 28.67 -16.83 0.09
C SER A 40 27.83 -15.61 0.48
N ALA A 41 28.13 -14.96 1.62
CA ALA A 41 27.38 -13.81 2.12
C ALA A 41 28.20 -12.50 2.06
N TRP A 42 27.53 -11.39 1.76
CA TRP A 42 28.08 -10.05 1.91
C TRP A 42 27.72 -9.52 3.28
N LEU A 43 28.70 -9.05 4.05
CA LEU A 43 28.49 -8.54 5.39
C LEU A 43 28.72 -7.04 5.44
N PRO A 44 27.85 -6.27 6.12
CA PRO A 44 28.10 -4.86 6.32
C PRO A 44 29.35 -4.67 7.16
N THR A 45 30.16 -3.67 6.82
CA THR A 45 31.31 -3.27 7.63
C THR A 45 30.89 -2.50 8.87
N ASN A 46 29.73 -1.83 8.83
CA ASN A 46 29.18 -1.04 9.92
C ASN A 46 27.72 -1.46 10.18
N GLU A 47 27.38 -1.64 11.45
CA GLU A 47 26.00 -1.88 11.90
C GLU A 47 25.51 -0.66 12.67
N GLY A 48 24.22 -0.40 12.61
CA GLY A 48 23.62 0.69 13.37
C GLY A 48 22.28 1.15 12.83
N THR A 49 21.75 2.17 13.50
CA THR A 49 20.54 2.85 13.06
C THR A 49 20.88 3.80 11.91
N THR A 50 20.15 3.67 10.80
CA THR A 50 20.27 4.56 9.64
C THR A 50 18.90 4.81 9.02
N ALA A 51 18.77 5.92 8.30
CA ALA A 51 17.56 6.22 7.54
C ALA A 51 17.52 5.36 6.28
N ALA A 52 16.37 4.74 6.00
CA ALA A 52 16.15 3.95 4.81
C ALA A 52 14.71 4.05 4.31
N THR A 53 14.52 3.72 3.03
CA THR A 53 13.19 3.45 2.47
C THR A 53 13.05 1.96 2.22
N VAL A 54 12.01 1.35 2.77
CA VAL A 54 11.71 -0.09 2.71
C VAL A 54 10.59 -0.32 1.71
N LEU A 55 10.79 -1.25 0.79
CA LEU A 55 9.79 -1.72 -0.18
C LEU A 55 9.49 -3.20 0.07
N VAL A 56 8.22 -3.53 0.18
CA VAL A 56 7.73 -4.91 0.22
C VAL A 56 6.83 -5.14 -1.00
N ALA A 57 7.15 -6.15 -1.81
CA ALA A 57 6.33 -6.58 -2.94
C ALA A 57 5.90 -8.04 -2.76
N ASP A 58 4.63 -8.38 -3.00
CA ASP A 58 4.05 -9.72 -2.73
C ASP A 58 2.97 -10.06 -3.76
N VAL A 59 2.83 -11.34 -4.11
CA VAL A 59 1.89 -11.78 -5.14
C VAL A 59 0.49 -11.97 -4.56
N ARG A 60 -0.49 -11.31 -5.17
CA ARG A 60 -1.89 -11.46 -4.77
C ARG A 60 -2.37 -12.87 -5.07
N GLY A 61 -2.90 -13.55 -4.04
CA GLY A 61 -3.51 -14.88 -4.20
C GLY A 61 -2.49 -16.01 -4.41
N PHE A 62 -1.21 -15.81 -4.05
CA PHE A 62 -0.16 -16.79 -4.27
C PHE A 62 -0.45 -18.17 -3.67
N THR A 63 -0.99 -18.24 -2.45
CA THR A 63 -1.32 -19.53 -1.80
C THR A 63 -2.27 -20.39 -2.65
N GLY A 64 -3.26 -19.77 -3.29
CA GLY A 64 -4.17 -20.48 -4.20
C GLY A 64 -3.48 -20.86 -5.51
N LEU A 65 -2.62 -19.99 -6.02
CA LEU A 65 -1.85 -20.23 -7.23
C LEU A 65 -0.86 -21.40 -7.06
N SER A 66 -0.04 -21.40 -6.01
CA SER A 66 0.99 -22.41 -5.76
C SER A 66 0.39 -23.81 -5.59
N ARG A 67 -0.76 -23.91 -4.91
CA ARG A 67 -1.53 -25.16 -4.80
C ARG A 67 -1.94 -25.74 -6.15
N ARG A 68 -2.28 -24.91 -7.14
CA ARG A 68 -2.69 -25.35 -8.48
C ARG A 68 -1.51 -25.70 -9.37
N LEU A 69 -0.38 -25.04 -9.20
CA LEU A 69 0.83 -25.26 -9.99
C LEU A 69 1.62 -26.51 -9.54
N GLY A 70 1.60 -26.82 -8.23
CA GLY A 70 2.51 -27.80 -7.65
C GLY A 70 3.92 -27.23 -7.43
N ALA A 71 4.76 -27.94 -6.67
CA ALA A 71 6.00 -27.38 -6.13
C ALA A 71 7.02 -26.95 -7.20
N ALA A 72 7.33 -27.82 -8.17
CA ALA A 72 8.34 -27.53 -9.20
C ALA A 72 7.93 -26.36 -10.10
N ALA A 73 6.66 -26.32 -10.54
CA ALA A 73 6.15 -25.22 -11.35
C ALA A 73 6.03 -23.92 -10.54
N THR A 74 5.75 -23.99 -9.23
CA THR A 74 5.79 -22.83 -8.33
C THR A 74 7.19 -22.24 -8.25
N ALA A 75 8.22 -23.07 -8.10
CA ALA A 75 9.62 -22.59 -8.09
C ALA A 75 10.02 -21.92 -9.42
N ALA A 76 9.66 -22.53 -10.55
CA ALA A 76 9.90 -21.93 -11.87
C ALA A 76 9.16 -20.60 -12.06
N PHE A 77 7.92 -20.52 -11.56
CA PHE A 77 7.13 -19.30 -11.55
C PHE A 77 7.80 -18.19 -10.72
N LEU A 78 8.23 -18.50 -9.49
CA LEU A 78 8.91 -17.55 -8.61
C LEU A 78 10.21 -17.05 -9.24
N ASN A 79 11.04 -17.94 -9.80
CA ASN A 79 12.28 -17.54 -10.48
C ASN A 79 12.02 -16.58 -11.64
N ARG A 80 10.98 -16.84 -12.45
CA ARG A 80 10.60 -15.93 -13.54
C ARG A 80 10.11 -14.58 -13.00
N LEU A 81 9.30 -14.59 -11.95
CA LEU A 81 8.77 -13.36 -11.35
C LEU A 81 9.89 -12.53 -10.71
N PHE A 82 10.76 -13.15 -9.91
CA PHE A 82 11.90 -12.47 -9.30
C PHE A 82 12.88 -11.96 -10.36
N GLY A 83 13.08 -12.70 -11.45
CA GLY A 83 13.85 -12.22 -12.61
C GLY A 83 13.25 -10.98 -13.31
N ALA A 84 11.98 -10.66 -13.07
CA ALA A 84 11.35 -9.43 -13.52
C ALA A 84 11.36 -8.32 -12.46
N ILE A 85 11.25 -8.67 -11.17
CA ILE A 85 11.20 -7.70 -10.06
C ILE A 85 12.60 -7.18 -9.70
N VAL A 86 13.57 -8.07 -9.51
CA VAL A 86 14.91 -7.72 -9.02
C VAL A 86 15.59 -6.65 -9.89
N PRO A 87 15.61 -6.75 -11.23
CA PRO A 87 16.22 -5.71 -12.07
C PRO A 87 15.58 -4.32 -11.92
N CYS A 88 14.28 -4.24 -11.60
CA CYS A 88 13.60 -2.97 -11.38
C CYS A 88 14.07 -2.29 -10.09
N ILE A 89 14.42 -3.08 -9.07
CA ILE A 89 14.92 -2.59 -7.78
C ILE A 89 16.39 -2.18 -7.92
N GLU A 90 17.20 -3.03 -8.54
CA GLU A 90 18.64 -2.78 -8.74
C GLU A 90 18.89 -1.57 -9.65
N ALA A 91 18.03 -1.35 -10.67
CA ALA A 91 18.12 -0.18 -11.55
C ALA A 91 17.94 1.16 -10.81
N GLU A 92 17.29 1.15 -9.65
CA GLU A 92 17.09 2.29 -8.77
C GLU A 92 17.98 2.19 -7.52
N ALA A 93 19.12 1.50 -7.63
CA ALA A 93 20.11 1.29 -6.57
C ALA A 93 19.53 0.69 -5.26
N GLY A 94 18.40 -0.01 -5.34
CA GLY A 94 17.84 -0.75 -4.24
C GLY A 94 18.60 -2.05 -3.99
N SER A 95 18.71 -2.43 -2.73
CA SER A 95 19.29 -3.71 -2.31
C SER A 95 18.18 -4.67 -1.92
N ILE A 96 18.21 -5.90 -2.42
CA ILE A 96 17.30 -6.95 -1.95
C ILE A 96 17.82 -7.44 -0.60
N ASP A 97 16.99 -7.32 0.44
CA ASP A 97 17.31 -7.80 1.78
C ASP A 97 17.07 -9.31 1.86
N LYS A 98 15.84 -9.76 1.53
CA LYS A 98 15.49 -11.18 1.45
C LYS A 98 14.21 -11.44 0.65
N PHE A 99 14.07 -12.69 0.24
CA PHE A 99 12.80 -13.26 -0.23
C PHE A 99 12.09 -13.95 0.94
N ILE A 100 10.78 -13.73 1.04
CA ILE A 100 9.91 -14.33 2.06
C ILE A 100 8.76 -15.03 1.34
N GLY A 101 8.99 -16.27 0.92
CA GLY A 101 8.02 -16.98 0.08
C GLY A 101 7.92 -16.36 -1.30
N ASP A 102 6.78 -15.78 -1.64
CA ASP A 102 6.56 -14.99 -2.86
C ASP A 102 6.80 -13.49 -2.69
N ALA A 103 7.10 -13.04 -1.46
CA ALA A 103 7.39 -11.65 -1.18
C ALA A 103 8.88 -11.31 -1.37
N VAL A 104 9.14 -10.08 -1.80
CA VAL A 104 10.47 -9.45 -1.90
C VAL A 104 10.52 -8.31 -0.90
N LEU A 105 11.51 -8.34 0.00
CA LEU A 105 11.88 -7.20 0.85
C LEU A 105 13.11 -6.54 0.25
N ALA A 106 12.99 -5.24 -0.03
CA ALA A 106 14.07 -4.42 -0.56
C ALA A 106 14.22 -3.13 0.23
N VAL A 107 15.43 -2.59 0.21
CA VAL A 107 15.80 -1.40 0.98
C VAL A 107 16.61 -0.46 0.11
N PHE A 108 16.33 0.83 0.23
CA PHE A 108 17.01 1.93 -0.43
C PHE A 108 17.66 2.82 0.63
N GLY A 109 18.88 3.29 0.36
CA GLY A 109 19.66 4.13 1.29
C GLY A 109 20.61 3.34 2.20
N LEU A 110 20.93 2.10 1.83
CA LEU A 110 21.92 1.29 2.52
C LEU A 110 23.19 1.13 1.68
N PRO A 111 24.38 1.11 2.32
CA PRO A 111 24.61 1.31 3.75
C PRO A 111 24.57 2.79 4.18
N MET A 112 24.49 3.71 3.20
CA MET A 112 24.44 5.14 3.45
C MET A 112 23.34 5.77 2.58
N ALA A 113 22.55 6.66 3.17
CA ALA A 113 21.51 7.38 2.48
C ALA A 113 22.10 8.52 1.64
N GLU A 114 21.52 8.73 0.47
CA GLU A 114 21.86 9.73 -0.55
C GLU A 114 20.76 10.79 -0.71
N GLY A 115 19.59 10.59 -0.10
CA GLY A 115 18.53 11.59 0.06
C GLY A 115 17.35 11.47 -0.92
N ASP A 116 17.48 10.66 -1.98
CA ASP A 116 16.42 10.39 -2.96
C ASP A 116 15.86 8.95 -2.87
N GLU A 117 16.08 8.27 -1.73
CA GLU A 117 15.63 6.89 -1.49
C GLU A 117 14.14 6.69 -1.75
N ALA A 118 13.33 7.67 -1.33
CA ALA A 118 11.89 7.62 -1.47
C ALA A 118 11.47 7.61 -2.95
N ASP A 119 12.12 8.45 -3.77
CA ASP A 119 11.87 8.52 -5.20
C ASP A 119 12.33 7.24 -5.89
N ARG A 120 13.54 6.75 -5.58
CA ARG A 120 14.06 5.48 -6.10
C ARG A 120 13.14 4.30 -5.80
N ALA A 121 12.65 4.19 -4.56
CA ALA A 121 11.71 3.14 -4.18
C ALA A 121 10.38 3.22 -4.94
N VAL A 122 9.85 4.43 -5.12
CA VAL A 122 8.59 4.64 -5.87
C VAL A 122 8.78 4.33 -7.35
N ARG A 123 9.89 4.77 -7.98
CA ARG A 123 10.21 4.44 -9.38
C ARG A 123 10.39 2.93 -9.58
N ALA A 124 11.08 2.26 -8.66
CA ALA A 124 11.21 0.80 -8.67
C ALA A 124 9.82 0.12 -8.60
N ALA A 125 8.95 0.57 -7.70
CA ALA A 125 7.59 0.03 -7.58
C ALA A 125 6.75 0.22 -8.85
N ILE A 126 6.84 1.39 -9.49
CA ILE A 126 6.18 1.67 -10.77
C ILE A 126 6.72 0.75 -11.86
N ALA A 127 8.04 0.58 -11.94
CA ALA A 127 8.69 -0.29 -12.90
C ALA A 127 8.29 -1.76 -12.70
N ILE A 128 8.20 -2.23 -11.45
CA ILE A 128 7.71 -3.58 -11.12
C ILE A 128 6.29 -3.79 -11.67
N GLN A 129 5.36 -2.87 -11.41
CA GLN A 129 3.98 -3.00 -11.88
C GLN A 129 3.90 -3.06 -13.42
N ARG A 130 4.66 -2.20 -14.11
CA ARG A 130 4.74 -2.22 -15.58
C ARG A 130 5.31 -3.53 -16.09
N ARG A 131 6.38 -4.02 -15.47
CA ARG A 131 7.02 -5.27 -15.87
C ARG A 131 6.12 -6.49 -15.67
N VAL A 132 5.34 -6.51 -14.58
CA VAL A 132 4.34 -7.56 -14.33
C VAL A 132 3.20 -7.48 -15.35
N ALA A 133 2.75 -6.27 -15.71
CA ALA A 133 1.76 -6.10 -16.78
C ALA A 133 2.29 -6.61 -18.13
N ASP A 134 3.57 -6.38 -18.44
CA ASP A 134 4.20 -6.92 -19.65
C ASP A 134 4.25 -8.45 -19.62
N LEU A 135 4.67 -9.05 -18.49
CA LEU A 135 4.67 -10.50 -18.33
C LEU A 135 3.29 -11.11 -18.58
N ASN A 136 2.23 -10.47 -18.08
CA ASN A 136 0.86 -10.92 -18.32
C ASN A 136 0.44 -10.85 -19.79
N ARG A 137 1.04 -9.96 -20.60
CA ARG A 137 0.75 -9.86 -22.04
C ARG A 137 1.56 -10.84 -22.88
N THR A 138 2.81 -11.09 -22.50
CA THR A 138 3.76 -11.83 -23.35
C THR A 138 3.93 -13.30 -22.97
N ALA A 139 3.50 -13.71 -21.78
CA ALA A 139 3.65 -15.08 -21.31
C ALA A 139 2.29 -15.74 -21.06
N PRO A 140 2.18 -17.07 -21.25
CA PRO A 140 1.01 -17.80 -20.81
C PRO A 140 0.81 -17.61 -19.31
N HIS A 141 -0.43 -17.31 -18.92
CA HIS A 141 -0.79 -17.09 -17.52
C HIS A 141 -0.53 -18.35 -16.68
N ALA A 142 0.09 -18.15 -15.52
CA ALA A 142 0.30 -19.23 -14.56
C ALA A 142 -1.06 -19.75 -14.09
N ALA A 143 -1.37 -21.03 -14.39
CA ALA A 143 -2.67 -21.63 -14.14
C ALA A 143 -3.86 -20.79 -14.67
N GLY A 144 -3.69 -20.12 -15.81
CA GLY A 144 -4.76 -19.33 -16.44
C GLY A 144 -5.11 -18.03 -15.70
N THR A 145 -4.34 -17.62 -14.69
CA THR A 145 -4.59 -16.40 -13.91
C THR A 145 -3.51 -15.35 -14.18
N ALA A 146 -3.91 -14.10 -14.43
CA ALA A 146 -2.98 -12.97 -14.52
C ALA A 146 -2.28 -12.73 -13.17
N ILE A 147 -0.99 -12.42 -13.22
CA ILE A 147 -0.17 -12.09 -12.06
C ILE A 147 -0.53 -10.68 -11.59
N ALA A 148 -0.74 -10.51 -10.29
CA ALA A 148 -0.91 -9.19 -9.70
C ALA A 148 -0.02 -9.07 -8.46
N VAL A 149 0.69 -7.96 -8.34
CA VAL A 149 1.62 -7.70 -7.23
C VAL A 149 1.07 -6.54 -6.40
N ALA A 150 1.13 -6.67 -5.08
CA ALA A 150 0.83 -5.60 -4.14
C ALA A 150 2.16 -5.08 -3.56
N ILE A 151 2.32 -3.76 -3.49
CA ILE A 151 3.55 -3.12 -3.03
C ILE A 151 3.24 -2.13 -1.89
N GLY A 152 3.96 -2.26 -0.78
CA GLY A 152 3.95 -1.32 0.34
C GLY A 152 5.31 -0.68 0.51
N ILE A 153 5.36 0.64 0.73
CA ILE A 153 6.59 1.39 0.91
C ILE A 153 6.49 2.29 2.14
N ASP A 154 7.48 2.20 3.02
CA ASP A 154 7.63 3.11 4.15
C ASP A 154 9.07 3.62 4.26
N ALA A 155 9.29 4.75 4.91
CA ALA A 155 10.59 5.37 5.10
C ALA A 155 10.76 5.83 6.54
N GLY A 156 11.94 5.58 7.10
CA GLY A 156 12.27 5.98 8.47
C GLY A 156 13.57 5.35 8.94
N GLU A 157 13.80 5.42 10.24
CA GLU A 157 14.97 4.81 10.87
C GLU A 157 14.81 3.29 10.97
N VAL A 158 15.85 2.58 10.53
CA VAL A 158 15.95 1.13 10.65
C VAL A 158 17.28 0.78 11.28
N PHE A 159 17.31 -0.29 12.07
CA PHE A 159 18.55 -0.93 12.43
C PHE A 159 18.99 -1.79 11.24
N PHE A 160 20.17 -1.52 10.70
CA PHE A 160 20.82 -2.34 9.70
C PHE A 160 22.04 -3.02 10.31
N GLY A 161 22.06 -4.35 10.28
CA GLY A 161 23.16 -5.11 10.88
C GLY A 161 22.96 -6.62 10.79
N ARG A 162 23.84 -7.37 11.42
CA ARG A 162 23.79 -8.83 11.45
C ARG A 162 22.84 -9.31 12.54
N VAL A 163 21.84 -10.08 12.16
CA VAL A 163 20.87 -10.63 13.11
C VAL A 163 20.77 -12.15 12.92
N GLY A 164 20.78 -12.88 14.03
CA GLY A 164 20.70 -14.34 14.03
C GLY A 164 21.34 -15.00 15.24
N ALA A 165 21.57 -16.31 15.15
CA ALA A 165 22.19 -17.11 16.20
C ALA A 165 23.17 -18.14 15.63
N GLY A 166 24.35 -18.28 16.26
CA GLY A 166 25.37 -19.22 15.83
C GLY A 166 25.85 -18.97 14.39
N THR A 167 25.75 -19.99 13.54
CA THR A 167 26.09 -19.91 12.11
C THR A 167 24.96 -19.31 11.25
N TRP A 168 23.76 -19.13 11.81
CA TRP A 168 22.59 -18.60 11.12
C TRP A 168 22.47 -17.09 11.32
N VAL A 169 23.50 -16.35 10.90
CA VAL A 169 23.56 -14.89 11.01
C VAL A 169 23.59 -14.29 9.61
N ALA A 170 22.66 -13.37 9.34
CA ALA A 170 22.56 -12.68 8.06
C ALA A 170 22.42 -11.17 8.26
N PRO A 171 22.94 -10.34 7.34
CA PRO A 171 22.64 -8.92 7.33
C PRO A 171 21.16 -8.72 7.07
N THR A 172 20.52 -7.81 7.80
CA THR A 172 19.13 -7.46 7.53
C THR A 172 18.76 -6.11 8.13
N VAL A 173 17.58 -5.61 7.75
CA VAL A 173 16.93 -4.47 8.41
C VAL A 173 15.85 -4.88 9.39
N ILE A 174 15.79 -4.19 10.53
CA ILE A 174 14.72 -4.32 11.53
C ILE A 174 14.25 -2.93 11.94
N GLY A 175 12.94 -2.77 12.10
CA GLY A 175 12.36 -1.53 12.62
C GLY A 175 10.86 -1.46 12.43
N ALA A 176 10.23 -0.47 13.08
CA ALA A 176 8.80 -0.21 12.93
C ALA A 176 8.42 0.07 11.48
N ASN A 177 9.28 0.76 10.73
CA ASN A 177 9.05 1.07 9.30
C ASN A 177 9.07 -0.18 8.40
N VAL A 178 9.84 -1.23 8.77
CA VAL A 178 9.78 -2.52 8.06
C VAL A 178 8.40 -3.15 8.23
N ASN A 179 7.90 -3.20 9.46
CA ASN A 179 6.56 -3.73 9.76
C ASN A 179 5.44 -2.92 9.09
N SER A 180 5.58 -1.59 9.08
CA SER A 180 4.67 -0.66 8.41
C SER A 180 4.63 -0.89 6.89
N ALA A 181 5.77 -1.13 6.24
CA ALA A 181 5.81 -1.50 4.82
C ALA A 181 5.06 -2.82 4.53
N PHE A 182 5.20 -3.83 5.39
CA PHE A 182 4.37 -5.06 5.29
C PHE A 182 2.89 -4.77 5.50
N ALA A 183 2.52 -3.92 6.47
CA ALA A 183 1.13 -3.57 6.73
C ALA A 183 0.49 -2.85 5.52
N LEU A 184 1.23 -1.92 4.88
CA LEU A 184 0.82 -1.26 3.64
C LEU A 184 0.63 -2.25 2.50
N GLN A 185 1.60 -3.14 2.29
CA GLN A 185 1.50 -4.18 1.27
C GLN A 185 0.25 -5.02 1.47
N GLN A 186 -0.01 -5.48 2.70
CA GLN A 186 -1.20 -6.28 3.00
C GLN A 186 -2.49 -5.48 2.79
N ALA A 187 -2.50 -4.20 3.16
CA ALA A 187 -3.65 -3.32 3.00
C ALA A 187 -4.03 -3.07 1.54
N CYS A 188 -3.08 -3.18 0.59
CA CYS A 188 -3.35 -3.15 -0.85
C CYS A 188 -4.50 -4.08 -1.26
N LYS A 189 -4.58 -5.27 -0.63
CA LYS A 189 -5.64 -6.27 -0.92
C LYS A 189 -7.03 -5.73 -0.59
N ARG A 190 -7.17 -5.04 0.54
CA ARG A 190 -8.43 -4.48 1.05
C ARG A 190 -8.91 -3.24 0.29
N CYS A 191 -7.99 -2.40 -0.16
CA CYS A 191 -8.32 -1.14 -0.84
C CYS A 191 -8.21 -1.22 -2.37
N HIS A 192 -7.93 -2.41 -2.92
CA HIS A 192 -7.73 -2.64 -4.36
C HIS A 192 -6.61 -1.79 -4.99
N ALA A 193 -5.65 -1.33 -4.19
CA ALA A 193 -4.53 -0.52 -4.65
C ALA A 193 -3.30 -1.35 -5.03
N SER A 194 -2.53 -0.92 -6.03
CA SER A 194 -1.33 -1.68 -6.43
C SER A 194 -0.06 -1.28 -5.66
N ILE A 195 0.07 0.01 -5.33
CA ILE A 195 1.24 0.57 -4.66
C ILE A 195 0.76 1.53 -3.56
N LEU A 196 1.03 1.21 -2.31
CA LEU A 196 0.76 2.10 -1.17
C LEU A 196 2.04 2.63 -0.56
N ILE A 197 2.02 3.91 -0.23
CA ILE A 197 3.11 4.58 0.46
C ILE A 197 2.62 5.26 1.74
N SER A 198 3.49 5.29 2.75
CA SER A 198 3.23 6.03 3.98
C SER A 198 3.32 7.54 3.78
N ALA A 199 2.85 8.28 4.79
CA ALA A 199 3.08 9.72 4.88
C ALA A 199 4.57 10.10 4.92
N SER A 200 5.41 9.23 5.49
CA SER A 200 6.86 9.48 5.57
C SER A 200 7.48 9.48 4.18
N VAL A 201 7.19 8.45 3.37
CA VAL A 201 7.63 8.41 1.97
C VAL A 201 7.12 9.64 1.24
N ARG A 202 5.82 9.96 1.35
CA ARG A 202 5.20 11.11 0.69
C ARG A 202 5.94 12.43 0.94
N ARG A 203 6.43 12.66 2.17
CA ARG A 203 7.17 13.87 2.57
C ARG A 203 8.56 13.96 1.94
N HIS A 204 9.18 12.81 1.65
CA HIS A 204 10.54 12.74 1.11
C HIS A 204 10.58 12.61 -0.42
N LEU A 205 9.43 12.56 -1.11
CA LEU A 205 9.40 12.59 -2.58
C LEU A 205 9.76 13.98 -3.10
N ALA A 206 10.83 14.06 -3.90
CA ALA A 206 11.21 15.25 -4.65
C ALA A 206 10.50 15.32 -6.02
N ASP A 207 10.21 14.17 -6.64
CA ASP A 207 9.54 14.12 -7.93
C ASP A 207 8.01 14.29 -7.83
N ARG A 208 7.38 14.56 -8.98
CA ARG A 208 5.93 14.71 -9.09
C ARG A 208 5.26 13.42 -9.54
N TYR A 209 4.59 12.76 -8.61
CA TYR A 209 3.80 11.55 -8.87
C TYR A 209 2.29 11.82 -8.89
N CYS A 210 1.57 10.97 -9.60
CA CYS A 210 0.12 10.89 -9.58
C CYS A 210 -0.34 10.15 -8.31
N LEU A 211 -0.48 10.90 -7.22
CA LEU A 211 -0.86 10.36 -5.92
C LEU A 211 -2.32 10.62 -5.58
N ARG A 212 -2.97 9.65 -4.94
CA ARG A 212 -4.25 9.86 -4.25
C ARG A 212 -4.15 9.45 -2.79
N LEU A 213 -4.74 10.26 -1.92
CA LEU A 213 -4.87 9.92 -0.50
C LEU A 213 -6.00 8.90 -0.35
N LEU A 214 -5.71 7.68 0.11
CA LEU A 214 -6.75 6.67 0.33
C LEU A 214 -7.50 6.91 1.64
N ASP A 215 -6.77 7.33 2.66
CA ASP A 215 -7.36 7.60 3.94
C ASP A 215 -6.52 8.58 4.76
N ALA A 216 -7.25 9.46 5.43
CA ALA A 216 -6.77 10.19 6.57
C ALA A 216 -7.98 10.52 7.43
N SER A 217 -7.77 10.56 8.75
CA SER A 217 -8.77 10.91 9.75
C SER A 217 -9.67 12.05 9.27
N HIS A 218 -10.98 11.78 9.20
CA HIS A 218 -11.97 12.79 8.85
C HIS A 218 -12.50 13.40 10.16
N PRO A 219 -12.61 14.74 10.29
CA PRO A 219 -13.04 15.37 11.55
C PRO A 219 -14.42 14.90 12.05
N HIS A 220 -15.22 14.36 11.13
CA HIS A 220 -16.59 13.96 11.40
C HIS A 220 -16.86 12.46 11.17
N GLU A 221 -15.85 11.65 10.78
CA GLU A 221 -16.05 10.22 10.52
C GLU A 221 -14.81 9.35 10.75
N PRO A 222 -15.01 8.05 11.04
CA PRO A 222 -13.92 7.08 11.06
C PRO A 222 -13.24 6.98 9.67
N PRO A 223 -12.01 6.47 9.60
CA PRO A 223 -11.33 6.22 8.34
C PRO A 223 -12.10 5.26 7.43
N LEU A 224 -11.93 5.35 6.10
CA LEU A 224 -12.54 4.37 5.17
C LEU A 224 -11.88 2.99 5.29
N TYR A 225 -10.59 3.00 5.60
CA TYR A 225 -9.77 1.82 5.79
C TYR A 225 -8.96 2.03 7.06
N ASP A 226 -8.97 1.05 7.96
CA ASP A 226 -8.09 1.10 9.12
C ASP A 226 -6.64 0.79 8.71
N PHE A 227 -5.78 1.81 8.78
CA PHE A 227 -4.35 1.71 8.57
C PHE A 227 -3.55 1.81 9.89
N GLY A 228 -4.24 1.87 11.03
CA GLY A 228 -3.60 2.06 12.34
C GLY A 228 -2.65 3.24 12.37
N GLU A 229 -1.46 3.01 12.91
CA GLU A 229 -0.39 4.01 13.06
C GLU A 229 0.25 4.43 11.73
N THR A 230 0.01 3.71 10.64
CA THR A 230 0.57 4.03 9.31
C THR A 230 -0.22 5.13 8.58
N ALA A 231 -1.41 5.51 9.07
CA ALA A 231 -2.18 6.61 8.48
C ALA A 231 -1.45 7.97 8.65
N PRO A 232 -1.53 8.88 7.66
CA PRO A 232 -2.25 8.78 6.39
C PRO A 232 -1.50 7.95 5.33
N VAL A 233 -2.28 7.32 4.44
CA VAL A 233 -1.77 6.43 3.38
C VAL A 233 -2.14 6.95 1.99
N TYR A 234 -1.18 6.89 1.07
CA TYR A 234 -1.33 7.33 -0.32
C TYR A 234 -1.14 6.17 -1.28
N GLU A 235 -1.85 6.20 -2.40
CA GLU A 235 -1.64 5.29 -3.51
C GLU A 235 -0.90 6.00 -4.65
N VAL A 236 0.05 5.29 -5.27
CA VAL A 236 0.81 5.72 -6.45
C VAL A 236 0.17 5.15 -7.72
N LEU A 237 -0.18 6.02 -8.67
CA LEU A 237 -0.95 5.65 -9.86
C LEU A 237 -0.17 5.76 -11.18
N ASP A 238 1.11 6.16 -11.13
CA ASP A 238 1.94 6.40 -12.33
C ASP A 238 2.26 5.13 -13.14
N HIS A 239 1.94 3.95 -12.60
CA HIS A 239 2.01 2.69 -13.33
C HIS A 239 0.81 2.49 -14.29
N LEU A 240 -0.27 3.25 -14.12
CA LEU A 240 -1.47 3.16 -14.94
C LEU A 240 -1.29 3.93 -16.26
N SER A 241 -1.83 3.38 -17.33
CA SER A 241 -1.89 3.99 -18.66
C SER A 241 -3.30 4.50 -18.97
N GLU A 242 -3.43 5.27 -20.05
CA GLU A 242 -4.72 5.75 -20.56
C GLU A 242 -5.70 4.59 -20.84
N SER A 243 -5.20 3.41 -21.23
CA SER A 243 -6.06 2.24 -21.47
C SER A 243 -6.57 1.59 -20.18
N THR A 244 -5.83 1.71 -19.07
CA THR A 244 -6.22 1.12 -17.77
C THR A 244 -6.93 2.10 -16.86
N PHE A 245 -6.67 3.40 -17.03
CA PHE A 245 -7.25 4.47 -16.22
C PHE A 245 -7.38 5.76 -17.05
N PRO A 246 -8.43 5.86 -17.90
CA PRO A 246 -8.63 7.00 -18.77
C PRO A 246 -8.73 8.33 -17.99
N GLY A 247 -8.08 9.38 -18.49
CA GLY A 247 -8.17 10.70 -17.88
C GLY A 247 -7.67 10.77 -16.43
N LEU A 248 -6.72 9.92 -16.01
CA LEU A 248 -6.18 9.82 -14.65
C LEU A 248 -5.93 11.19 -13.99
N ARG A 249 -5.21 12.08 -14.66
CA ARG A 249 -4.88 13.40 -14.12
C ARG A 249 -6.12 14.27 -13.89
N ALA A 250 -7.14 14.17 -14.75
CA ALA A 250 -8.40 14.88 -14.58
C ALA A 250 -9.22 14.31 -13.42
N ALA A 251 -9.33 12.97 -13.34
CA ALA A 251 -10.01 12.28 -12.26
C ALA A 251 -9.39 12.63 -10.90
N LEU A 252 -8.05 12.64 -10.80
CA LEU A 252 -7.35 13.02 -9.57
C LEU A 252 -7.59 14.47 -9.15
N ARG A 253 -7.64 15.42 -10.10
CA ARG A 253 -8.01 16.81 -9.77
C ARG A 253 -9.41 16.90 -9.17
N HIS A 254 -10.37 16.18 -9.73
CA HIS A 254 -11.73 16.10 -9.19
C HIS A 254 -11.75 15.43 -7.82
N TYR A 255 -11.01 14.33 -7.66
CA TYR A 255 -10.87 13.61 -6.40
C TYR A 255 -10.32 14.49 -5.27
N HIS A 256 -9.20 15.19 -5.50
CA HIS A 256 -8.60 16.09 -4.50
C HIS A 256 -9.52 17.26 -4.15
N ARG A 257 -10.22 17.84 -5.14
CA ARG A 257 -11.24 18.87 -4.90
C ARG A 257 -12.38 18.34 -4.03
N GLY A 258 -12.82 17.10 -4.28
CA GLY A 258 -13.85 16.42 -3.49
C GLY A 258 -13.44 16.23 -2.03
N LEU A 259 -12.23 15.70 -1.79
CA LEU A 259 -11.68 15.53 -0.45
C LEU A 259 -11.57 16.87 0.30
N ALA A 260 -11.05 17.91 -0.35
CA ALA A 260 -10.92 19.23 0.26
C ALA A 260 -12.29 19.84 0.61
N ALA A 261 -13.28 19.70 -0.27
CA ALA A 261 -14.64 20.16 -0.01
C ALA A 261 -15.32 19.36 1.13
N SER A 262 -15.11 18.04 1.20
CA SER A 262 -15.64 17.18 2.26
C SER A 262 -15.10 17.59 3.62
N ARG A 263 -13.77 17.77 3.74
CA ARG A 263 -13.13 18.23 4.99
C ARG A 263 -13.60 19.61 5.43
N ALA A 264 -13.91 20.49 4.49
CA ALA A 264 -14.48 21.81 4.75
C ALA A 264 -16.01 21.78 5.05
N GLY A 265 -16.64 20.60 5.14
CA GLY A 265 -18.07 20.47 5.39
C GLY A 265 -18.97 20.92 4.22
N ARG A 266 -18.40 21.11 3.02
CA ARG A 266 -19.10 21.51 1.78
C ARG A 266 -19.53 20.28 0.97
N PHE A 267 -20.33 19.42 1.59
CA PHE A 267 -20.65 18.09 1.05
C PHE A 267 -21.30 18.10 -0.33
N ALA A 268 -22.18 19.07 -0.65
CA ALA A 268 -22.76 19.18 -1.99
C ALA A 268 -21.72 19.48 -3.08
N ALA A 269 -20.68 20.27 -2.76
CA ALA A 269 -19.58 20.51 -3.68
C ALA A 269 -18.65 19.29 -3.81
N ALA A 270 -18.47 18.56 -2.71
CA ALA A 270 -17.72 17.30 -2.70
C ALA A 270 -18.40 16.23 -3.56
N GLU A 271 -19.70 16.04 -3.41
CA GLU A 271 -20.52 15.12 -4.22
C GLU A 271 -20.37 15.41 -5.72
N ARG A 272 -20.49 16.68 -6.13
CA ARG A 272 -20.28 17.07 -7.54
C ARG A 272 -18.87 16.76 -8.05
N ALA A 273 -17.87 16.99 -7.22
CA ALA A 273 -16.48 16.71 -7.59
C ALA A 273 -16.25 15.19 -7.74
N PHE A 274 -16.74 14.37 -6.81
CA PHE A 274 -16.65 12.91 -6.94
C PHE A 274 -17.45 12.38 -8.13
N ALA A 275 -18.63 12.93 -8.42
CA ALA A 275 -19.40 12.56 -9.62
C ALA A 275 -18.60 12.83 -10.92
N ALA A 276 -17.87 13.94 -11.00
CA ALA A 276 -17.00 14.23 -12.13
C ALA A 276 -15.80 13.25 -12.22
N ALA A 277 -15.27 12.77 -11.09
CA ALA A 277 -14.24 11.73 -11.10
C ALA A 277 -14.80 10.36 -11.55
N ILE A 278 -16.01 10.00 -11.09
CA ILE A 278 -16.73 8.76 -11.48
C ILE A 278 -17.01 8.76 -12.99
N ALA A 279 -17.41 9.91 -13.57
CA ALA A 279 -17.67 10.01 -15.01
C ALA A 279 -16.43 9.71 -15.87
N LEU A 280 -15.22 9.89 -15.33
CA LEU A 280 -13.97 9.56 -16.02
C LEU A 280 -13.53 8.11 -15.77
N ASN A 281 -13.76 7.60 -14.57
CA ASN A 281 -13.36 6.24 -14.17
C ASN A 281 -14.48 5.60 -13.34
N GLU A 282 -15.48 5.06 -14.03
CA GLU A 282 -16.70 4.60 -13.38
C GLU A 282 -16.51 3.37 -12.50
N HIS A 283 -15.50 2.55 -12.79
CA HIS A 283 -15.21 1.30 -12.07
C HIS A 283 -14.33 1.50 -10.84
N ASP A 284 -13.82 2.72 -10.57
CA ASP A 284 -13.02 2.97 -9.37
C ASP A 284 -13.92 3.03 -8.12
N PRO A 285 -13.81 2.07 -7.19
CA PRO A 285 -14.71 1.99 -6.05
C PRO A 285 -14.51 3.15 -5.07
N LEU A 286 -13.31 3.74 -5.02
CA LEU A 286 -12.96 4.76 -4.04
C LEU A 286 -13.78 6.03 -4.25
N TYR A 287 -14.00 6.43 -5.50
CA TYR A 287 -14.78 7.64 -5.80
C TYR A 287 -16.24 7.48 -5.37
N ARG A 288 -16.82 6.29 -5.55
CA ARG A 288 -18.18 5.97 -5.12
C ARG A 288 -18.31 5.99 -3.59
N LEU A 289 -17.37 5.35 -2.89
CA LEU A 289 -17.32 5.34 -1.42
C LEU A 289 -17.30 6.76 -0.84
N HIS A 290 -16.46 7.66 -1.39
CA HIS A 290 -16.44 9.05 -0.92
C HIS A 290 -17.71 9.83 -1.29
N ALA A 291 -18.30 9.59 -2.47
CA ALA A 291 -19.56 10.23 -2.84
C ALA A 291 -20.71 9.80 -1.92
N GLU A 292 -20.78 8.52 -1.56
CA GLU A 292 -21.76 7.98 -0.60
C GLU A 292 -21.57 8.55 0.80
N ARG A 293 -20.31 8.62 1.28
CA ARG A 293 -19.96 9.29 2.53
C ARG A 293 -20.43 10.74 2.55
N CYS A 294 -20.18 11.51 1.49
CA CYS A 294 -20.63 12.90 1.41
C CYS A 294 -22.16 13.02 1.42
N ARG A 295 -22.87 12.14 0.71
CA ARG A 295 -24.34 12.09 0.72
C ARG A 295 -24.89 11.86 2.13
N ARG A 296 -24.33 10.89 2.87
CA ARG A 296 -24.71 10.59 4.26
C ARG A 296 -24.45 11.77 5.20
N LEU A 297 -23.29 12.39 5.09
CA LEU A 297 -22.92 13.57 5.90
C LEU A 297 -23.81 14.79 5.60
N ARG A 298 -24.17 15.00 4.33
CA ARG A 298 -25.11 16.07 3.94
C ARG A 298 -26.49 15.84 4.54
N ALA A 299 -27.00 14.60 4.50
CA ALA A 299 -28.28 14.25 5.09
C ALA A 299 -28.28 14.45 6.62
N ALA A 300 -27.24 13.99 7.32
CA ALA A 300 -27.10 14.18 8.76
C ALA A 300 -27.10 15.68 9.14
N LYS A 301 -26.29 16.50 8.45
CA LYS A 301 -26.21 17.95 8.68
C LYS A 301 -27.57 18.63 8.46
N MET A 302 -28.34 18.20 7.46
CA MET A 302 -29.68 18.74 7.19
C MET A 302 -30.68 18.39 8.31
N THR A 303 -30.62 17.16 8.81
CA THR A 303 -31.44 16.71 9.95
C THR A 303 -31.12 17.51 11.22
N ASP A 304 -29.85 17.75 11.52
CA ASP A 304 -29.43 18.54 12.67
C ASP A 304 -29.90 19.99 12.57
N LEU A 305 -29.79 20.61 11.39
CA LEU A 305 -30.32 21.96 11.11
C LEU A 305 -31.84 22.04 11.33
N CYS A 306 -32.59 21.05 10.84
CA CYS A 306 -34.05 20.96 11.03
C CYS A 306 -34.42 20.79 12.52
N ASN A 307 -33.68 19.96 13.25
CA ASN A 307 -33.89 19.76 14.68
C ASN A 307 -33.56 21.03 15.48
N ALA A 308 -32.50 21.75 15.11
CA ALA A 308 -32.12 23.02 15.73
C ALA A 308 -33.18 24.12 15.50
N THR A 309 -33.72 24.24 14.27
CA THR A 309 -34.79 25.19 13.96
C THR A 309 -36.09 24.86 14.70
N LYS A 310 -36.45 23.57 14.83
CA LYS A 310 -37.60 23.15 15.67
C LYS A 310 -37.41 23.55 17.15
N ARG A 311 -36.21 23.35 17.72
CA ARG A 311 -35.92 23.76 19.11
C ARG A 311 -36.01 25.27 19.33
N LEU A 312 -35.60 26.08 18.34
CA LEU A 312 -35.72 27.54 18.37
C LEU A 312 -37.18 27.99 18.20
N GLY A 313 -37.95 27.33 17.33
CA GLY A 313 -39.38 27.61 17.10
C GLY A 313 -40.29 27.28 18.30
N VAL A 314 -39.93 26.28 19.11
CA VAL A 314 -40.68 25.93 20.34
C VAL A 314 -40.48 26.98 21.45
N ARG A 315 -39.34 27.67 21.49
CA ARG A 315 -39.08 28.71 22.51
C ARG A 315 -39.86 30.01 22.30
N HIS A 316 -40.42 30.25 21.11
CA HIS A 316 -41.22 31.45 20.82
C HIS A 316 -42.74 31.27 20.92
N ARG A 317 -43.23 30.08 21.32
CA ARG A 317 -44.68 29.81 21.48
C ARG A 317 -45.15 29.65 22.94
N VAL A 318 -44.37 30.11 23.92
CA VAL A 318 -44.81 30.19 25.32
C VAL A 318 -44.69 31.63 25.80
N ARG A 319 -45.66 32.46 25.41
CA ARG A 319 -46.06 33.73 26.05
C ARG A 319 -47.28 34.27 25.30
N LEU A 320 -48.44 33.72 25.61
CA LEU A 320 -49.73 34.42 25.67
C LEU A 320 -50.52 33.79 26.82
#